data_AF-A0A1F7V1K6-F1
#
_entry.id   AF-A0A1F7V1K6-F1
#
_cell.length_a   1.000
_cell.length_b   1.000
_cell.length_c   1.000
_cell.angle_alpha   90.00
_cell.angle_beta   90.00
_cell.angle_gamma   90.00
#
_symmetry.space_group_name_H-M   'P 1'
#
loop_
_entity.id
_entity.type
_entity.pdbx_description
1 polymer ?
#
loop_
_entity_poly.entity_id
_entity_poly.type
_entity_poly.pdbx_seq_one_letter_code
_entity_poly.pdbx_strand_id
1 'polypeptide(L)' 'MASLRFTASFERDYRRLTRELQVRLDKSLRLLLENSFRPFLLVKKMEGFRDVWEARFSQATASHL' A
#
# COMPACT_ATOMS: atom_id res chain seq x y z
N MET A 1 4.13 15.48 12.48
CA MET A 1 3.05 14.72 11.83
C MET A 1 3.57 14.26 10.48
N ALA A 2 3.51 12.97 10.18
CA ALA A 2 3.92 12.47 8.87
C ALA A 2 2.84 12.81 7.82
N SER A 3 3.26 13.33 6.67
CA SER A 3 2.37 13.69 5.55
C SER A 3 2.66 12.79 4.35
N LEU A 4 1.63 12.19 3.75
CA LEU A 4 1.79 11.41 2.52
C LEU A 4 1.95 12.34 1.31
N ARG A 5 2.86 11.99 0.42
CA ARG A 5 3.00 12.62 -0.90
C ARG A 5 2.84 11.54 -1.95
N PHE A 6 2.00 11.80 -2.94
CA PHE A 6 1.72 10.87 -4.02
C PHE A 6 2.32 11.37 -5.33
N THR A 7 2.73 10.43 -6.18
CA THR A 7 3.13 10.74 -7.55
C THR A 7 1.90 10.91 -8.43
N ALA A 8 2.04 11.59 -9.57
CA ALA A 8 0.97 11.70 -10.56
C ALA A 8 0.49 10.33 -11.09
N SER A 9 1.42 9.36 -11.21
CA SER A 9 1.06 7.99 -11.59
C SER A 9 0.21 7.30 -10.53
N PHE A 10 0.56 7.45 -9.25
CA PHE A 10 -0.23 6.92 -8.14
C PHE A 10 -1.65 7.48 -8.14
N GLU A 11 -1.80 8.80 -8.26
CA GLU A 11 -3.13 9.42 -8.27
C GLU A 11 -3.99 8.92 -9.42
N ARG A 12 -3.41 8.80 -10.62
CA ARG A 12 -4.11 8.27 -11.79
C ARG A 12 -4.59 6.84 -11.56
N ASP A 13 -3.72 6.00 -11.01
CA ASP A 13 -4.03 4.58 -10.83
C ASP A 13 -5.00 4.37 -9.65
N TYR A 14 -4.91 5.19 -8.60
CA TYR A 14 -5.88 5.25 -7.51
C TYR A 14 -7.29 5.60 -7.98
N ARG A 15 -7.43 6.61 -8.85
CA ARG A 15 -8.73 7.03 -9.40
C ARG A 15 -9.41 5.94 -10.24
N ARG A 16 -8.65 4.95 -10.74
CA ARG A 16 -9.17 3.81 -11.51
C ARG A 16 -9.67 2.67 -10.62
N LEU A 17 -9.35 2.67 -9.33
CA LEU A 17 -9.81 1.65 -8.39
C LEU A 17 -11.33 1.77 -8.15
N THR A 18 -11.96 0.64 -7.85
CA THR A 18 -13.33 0.65 -7.32
C THR A 18 -13.37 1.35 -5.96
N ARG A 19 -14.56 1.84 -5.57
CA ARG A 19 -14.73 2.53 -4.28
C ARG A 19 -14.30 1.68 -3.08
N GLU A 20 -14.58 0.37 -3.14
CA GLU A 20 -14.16 -0.59 -2.11
C GLU A 20 -12.63 -0.65 -1.97
N LEU A 21 -11.92 -0.72 -3.10
CA LEU A 21 -10.45 -0.77 -3.12
C LEU A 21 -9.83 0.55 -2.65
N GLN A 22 -10.42 1.69 -3.00
CA GLN A 22 -9.99 3.00 -2.49
C GLN A 22 -10.08 3.07 -0.96
N VAL A 23 -11.23 2.67 -0.38
CA VAL A 23 -11.42 2.66 1.07
C VAL A 23 -10.43 1.72 1.77
N ARG A 24 -10.17 0.55 1.19
CA ARG A 24 -9.17 -0.39 1.73
C ARG A 24 -7.77 0.22 1.69
N LEU A 25 -7.37 0.83 0.58
CA LEU A 25 -6.07 1.47 0.46
C LEU A 25 -5.88 2.62 1.45
N ASP A 26 -6.89 3.49 1.59
CA ASP A 26 -6.86 4.61 2.54
C ASP A 26 -6.64 4.13 3.98
N LYS A 27 -7.32 3.05 4.37
CA LYS A 27 -7.14 2.43 5.68
C LYS A 27 -5.73 1.89 5.86
N SER A 28 -5.18 1.23 4.84
CA SER A 28 -3.81 0.72 4.86
C SER A 28 -2.76 1.84 4.94
N LEU A 29 -2.97 2.95 4.22
CA LEU A 29 -2.11 4.13 4.28
C LEU A 29 -2.12 4.80 5.66
N ARG A 30 -3.29 4.93 6.29
CA ARG A 30 -3.40 5.43 7.67
C ARG A 30 -2.66 4.52 8.65
N LEU A 31 -2.86 3.21 8.54
CA LEU A 31 -2.16 2.24 9.39
C LEU A 31 -0.65 2.30 9.20
N LEU A 32 -0.16 2.50 7.97
CA LEU A 32 1.26 2.63 7.68
C LEU A 32 1.86 3.88 8.36
N LEU A 33 1.12 5.00 8.40
CA LEU A 33 1.55 6.23 9.08
C LEU A 33 1.53 6.10 10.60
N GLU A 34 0.56 5.36 11.15
CA GLU A 34 0.37 5.18 12.60
C GLU A 34 1.31 4.13 13.18
N ASN A 35 1.50 3.00 12.49
CA ASN A 35 2.34 1.89 12.94
C ASN A 35 2.74 0.98 11.76
N SER A 36 3.96 1.19 11.25
CA SER A 36 4.51 0.49 10.09
C SER A 36 4.77 -1.01 10.29
N PHE A 37 4.68 -1.54 11.51
CA PHE A 37 5.04 -2.94 11.86
C PHE A 37 3.82 -3.84 12.15
N ARG A 38 2.67 -3.58 11.51
CA ARG A 38 1.51 -4.48 11.58
C ARG A 38 1.68 -5.66 10.61
N PRO A 39 1.47 -6.92 11.04
CA PRO A 39 1.70 -8.12 10.21
C PRO A 39 0.82 -8.23 8.95
N PHE A 40 -0.26 -7.46 8.86
CA PHE A 40 -1.15 -7.44 7.68
C PHE A 40 -0.64 -6.55 6.55
N LEU A 41 0.25 -5.60 6.84
CA LEU A 41 0.98 -4.86 5.84
C LEU A 41 2.23 -5.68 5.59
N LEU A 42 2.22 -6.51 4.54
CA LEU A 42 3.41 -7.25 4.11
C LEU A 42 4.41 -6.26 3.52
N VAL A 43 5.05 -5.48 4.39
CA VAL A 43 6.04 -4.47 4.05
C VAL A 43 7.40 -5.16 3.93
N LYS A 44 8.02 -5.06 2.75
CA LYS A 44 9.41 -5.48 2.54
C LYS A 44 10.21 -4.33 1.94
N LYS A 45 11.50 -4.26 2.27
CA LYS A 45 12.42 -3.35 1.59
C LYS A 45 12.64 -3.85 0.17
N MET A 46 12.60 -2.96 -0.83
CA MET A 46 12.89 -3.34 -2.21
C MET A 46 14.40 -3.56 -2.38
N GLU A 47 14.76 -4.73 -2.92
CA GLU A 47 16.15 -5.03 -3.27
C GLU A 47 16.64 -4.12 -4.39
N GLY A 48 17.91 -3.69 -4.31
CA GLY A 48 18.51 -2.78 -5.29
C GLY A 48 18.12 -1.30 -5.15
N PHE A 49 17.21 -0.95 -4.24
CA PHE A 49 16.80 0.44 -4.00
C PHE A 49 17.12 0.87 -2.55
N ARG A 50 17.71 2.07 -2.41
CA ARG A 50 17.89 2.70 -1.10
C ARG A 50 16.58 3.39 -0.72
N ASP A 51 16.09 3.11 0.48
CA ASP A 51 14.91 3.75 1.08
C ASP A 51 13.61 3.60 0.28
N VAL A 52 13.43 2.44 -0.36
CA VAL A 52 12.17 2.06 -1.01
C VAL A 52 11.61 0.80 -0.34
N TRP A 53 10.32 0.83 -0.04
CA TRP A 53 9.57 -0.27 0.55
C TRP A 53 8.36 -0.61 -0.33
N GLU A 54 8.08 -1.89 -0.48
CA GLU A 54 6.87 -2.41 -1.12
C GLU A 54 5.92 -2.92 -0.03
N ALA A 55 4.65 -2.55 -0.08
CA ALA A 55 3.63 -2.99 0.85
C ALA A 55 2.43 -3.58 0.10
N ARG A 56 1.94 -4.74 0.54
CA ARG A 56 0.71 -5.34 0.02
C ARG A 56 -0.45 -5.10 0.97
N PHE A 57 -1.58 -4.62 0.41
CA PHE A 57 -2.81 -4.37 1.17
C PHE A 57 -3.95 -5.36 0.85
N SER A 58 -3.77 -6.19 -0.18
CA SER A 58 -4.64 -7.33 -0.49
C SER A 58 -3.95 -8.65 -0.12
N GLN A 59 -4.72 -9.62 0.40
CA GLN A 59 -4.22 -10.99 0.48
C GLN A 59 -4.06 -11.54 -0.94
N ALA A 60 -2.97 -12.27 -1.19
CA ALA A 60 -2.92 -13.14 -2.34
C ALA A 60 -3.89 -14.29 -2.07
N THR A 61 -5.07 -14.28 -2.68
CA THR A 61 -5.79 -15.53 -2.87
C THR A 61 -4.93 -16.41 -3.75
N ALA A 62 -4.31 -17.43 -3.17
CA ALA A 62 -3.84 -18.59 -3.90
C ALA A 62 -5.08 -19.29 -4.47
N SER A 63 -5.56 -18.83 -5.63
CA SER A 63 -6.39 -19.66 -6.49
C SER A 63 -5.43 -20.65 -7.15
N HIS A 64 -5.43 -21.88 -6.66
CA HIS A 64 -4.94 -23.03 -7.42
C HIS A 64 -5.62 -23.02 -8.79
N LEU A 65 -4.82 -22.88 -9.84
CA LEU A 65 -5.07 -23.43 -11.16
C LEU A 65 -3.97 -24.46 -11.43
#